data_AF-A0A6A6EEZ2-F1
#
_entry.id   AF-A0A6A6EEZ2-F1
#
_cell.length_a   1.000
_cell.length_b   1.000
_cell.length_c   1.000
_cell.angle_alpha   90.00
_cell.angle_beta   90.00
_cell.angle_gamma   90.00
#
_symmetry.space_group_name_H-M   'P 1'
#
loop_
_entity.id
_entity.type
_entity.pdbx_description
1 polymer ?
#
loop_
_entity_poly.entity_id
_entity_poly.type
_entity_poly.pdbx_seq_one_letter_code
_entity_poly.pdbx_strand_id
1 'polypeptide(L)'
;MPICIECRYPVKTLYTTYSKADDRSLGKGVRLTQCPRCERFADKYVEHDFVVLFIDLVLIKPQVYRHLLFNRLGRDDDRFDVGPTAPTRSIVRLGILLLLFDVYLTWARIEKLALPLTSAHHPSHSSPPSSSNTSLTTEAPITNALLLQAQPLILQYLFFLFLVTLSTLAFHLPIRVLCHITPSRIPSLLRNPWSRFVPYYPHPTPLSTALLVSSCTKLFPILLIIWEYDLPSSATAVSWAVIVNNVAALEILMDCGYLRAGVLVGIGAGLRSVVANFVLRTMGLGTGWGDGTAGLGDVDSLVGLGRAAGRWLGEVVPGLLGRV
;
A
#
# COMPACT_ATOMS: atom_id res chain seq x y z
N MET A 1 26.34 4.20 4.76
CA MET A 1 26.53 5.29 5.76
C MET A 1 25.17 5.78 6.21
N PRO A 2 24.91 5.97 7.51
CA PRO A 2 23.60 6.42 7.99
C PRO A 2 23.37 7.90 7.66
N ILE A 3 22.10 8.31 7.68
CA ILE A 3 21.68 9.68 7.40
C ILE A 3 20.92 10.28 8.59
N CYS A 4 20.90 11.60 8.68
CA CYS A 4 20.04 12.30 9.61
C CYS A 4 18.56 12.18 9.18
N ILE A 5 17.68 11.73 10.08
CA ILE A 5 16.24 11.59 9.81
C ILE A 5 15.53 12.93 9.58
N GLU A 6 16.13 14.04 10.01
CA GLU A 6 15.58 15.39 9.88
C GLU A 6 15.94 16.02 8.53
N CYS A 7 17.25 16.12 8.22
CA CYS A 7 17.76 16.86 7.07
C CYS A 7 18.43 16.01 5.98
N ARG A 8 18.40 14.66 6.10
CA ARG A 8 19.08 13.70 5.20
C ARG A 8 20.59 13.86 5.07
N TYR A 9 21.24 14.70 5.89
CA TYR A 9 22.69 14.84 5.86
C TYR A 9 23.38 13.53 6.29
N PRO A 10 24.39 13.04 5.56
CA PRO A 10 25.10 11.83 5.93
C PRO A 10 25.86 12.03 7.26
N VAL A 11 25.75 11.05 8.16
CA VAL A 11 26.40 11.07 9.48
C VAL A 11 27.30 9.84 9.59
N LYS A 12 28.44 9.97 10.29
CA LYS A 12 29.39 8.86 10.45
C LYS A 12 28.83 7.73 11.33
N THR A 13 28.25 8.11 12.47
CA THR A 13 27.67 7.20 13.47
C THR A 13 26.36 7.80 13.98
N LEU A 14 25.33 6.97 14.19
CA LEU A 14 24.06 7.45 14.77
C LEU A 14 24.11 7.56 16.28
N TYR A 15 24.89 6.70 16.91
CA TYR A 15 25.05 6.65 18.35
C TYR A 15 26.43 6.12 18.73
N THR A 16 26.87 6.47 19.93
CA THR A 16 28.07 5.91 20.57
C THR A 16 27.66 5.10 21.78
N THR A 17 28.14 3.86 21.86
CA THR A 17 27.97 3.00 23.04
C THR A 17 29.12 3.19 24.00
N TYR A 18 28.83 3.47 25.27
CA TYR A 18 29.84 3.51 26.32
C TYR A 18 29.86 2.17 27.06
N SER A 19 30.95 1.40 26.90
CA SER A 19 31.11 0.03 27.42
C SER A 19 31.10 -0.09 28.95
N LYS A 20 31.13 1.02 29.69
CA LYS A 20 31.16 1.05 31.17
C LYS A 20 29.79 1.31 31.81
N ALA A 21 28.72 1.38 31.01
CA ALA A 21 27.36 1.64 31.50
C ALA A 21 26.45 0.40 31.43
N ASP A 22 27.01 -0.81 31.30
CA ASP A 22 26.24 -2.08 31.35
C ASP A 22 25.86 -2.46 32.79
N ASP A 23 25.39 -1.49 33.58
CA ASP A 23 24.68 -1.77 34.81
C ASP A 23 23.27 -2.23 34.43
N ARG A 24 22.88 -3.42 34.91
CA ARG A 24 21.56 -4.03 34.66
C ARG A 24 20.39 -3.13 35.04
N SER A 25 20.63 -2.11 35.88
CA SER A 25 19.66 -1.11 36.36
C SER A 25 19.59 0.17 35.51
N LEU A 26 20.62 0.50 34.71
CA LEU A 26 20.72 1.78 33.97
C LEU A 26 20.51 1.65 32.45
N GLY A 27 20.43 0.41 31.93
CA GLY A 27 20.26 0.15 30.51
C GLY A 27 21.54 0.41 29.70
N LYS A 28 21.56 0.02 28.42
CA LYS A 28 22.72 0.28 27.55
C LYS A 28 22.90 1.79 27.42
N GLY A 29 23.99 2.34 27.97
CA GLY A 29 24.36 3.75 27.83
C GLY A 29 24.66 4.11 26.38
N VAL A 30 23.63 4.46 25.63
CA VAL A 30 23.69 4.90 24.24
C VAL A 30 23.57 6.42 24.23
N ARG A 31 24.53 7.10 23.61
CA ARG A 31 24.45 8.55 23.38
C ARG A 31 24.18 8.81 21.90
N LEU A 32 23.06 9.45 21.61
CA LEU A 32 22.72 9.85 20.24
C LEU A 32 23.70 10.89 19.69
N THR A 33 24.08 10.73 18.43
CA THR A 33 24.94 11.67 17.72
C THR A 33 24.11 12.85 17.22
N GLN A 34 24.62 14.07 17.39
CA GLN A 34 23.99 15.28 16.86
C GLN A 34 24.41 15.48 15.39
N CYS A 35 23.46 15.85 14.53
CA CYS A 35 23.76 16.15 13.14
C CYS A 35 24.53 17.48 13.04
N PRO A 36 25.67 17.54 12.32
CA PRO A 36 26.45 18.77 12.22
C PRO A 36 25.80 19.84 11.33
N ARG A 37 24.75 19.51 10.58
CA ARG A 37 24.06 20.46 9.69
C ARG A 37 22.85 21.12 10.36
N CYS A 38 21.97 20.33 10.96
CA CYS A 38 20.71 20.82 11.52
C CYS A 38 20.69 20.85 13.05
N GLU A 39 21.77 20.43 13.70
CA GLU A 39 21.97 20.44 15.15
C GLU A 39 20.89 19.68 15.95
N ARG A 40 20.07 18.87 15.29
CA ARG A 40 19.15 17.93 15.93
C ARG A 40 19.83 16.57 16.09
N PHE A 41 19.31 15.73 16.99
CA PHE A 41 19.74 14.34 17.07
C PHE A 41 19.57 13.65 15.71
N ALA A 42 20.63 13.00 15.24
CA ALA A 42 20.69 12.43 13.89
C ALA A 42 19.60 11.38 13.67
N ASP A 43 19.32 10.56 14.69
CA ASP A 43 18.23 9.61 14.67
C ASP A 43 17.73 9.30 16.08
N LYS A 44 16.59 9.87 16.47
CA LYS A 44 15.97 9.61 17.77
C LYS A 44 15.37 8.20 17.88
N TYR A 45 14.99 7.59 16.76
CA TYR A 45 14.25 6.32 16.76
C TYR A 45 15.10 5.12 17.13
N VAL A 46 16.42 5.29 17.23
CA VAL A 46 17.34 4.27 17.76
C VAL A 46 16.95 3.82 19.17
N GLU A 47 16.41 4.73 19.99
CA GLU A 47 16.00 4.45 21.37
C GLU A 47 14.52 4.05 21.50
N HIS A 48 13.73 4.25 20.45
CA HIS A 48 12.29 4.03 20.50
C HIS A 48 11.93 2.56 20.24
N ASP A 49 10.92 2.08 20.96
CA ASP A 49 10.38 0.74 20.75
C ASP A 49 9.54 0.66 19.45
N PHE A 50 9.33 -0.56 18.97
CA PHE A 50 8.57 -0.87 17.76
C PHE A 50 7.14 -0.32 17.77
N VAL A 51 6.50 -0.19 18.94
CA VAL A 51 5.16 0.39 19.04
C VAL A 51 5.15 1.86 18.62
N VAL A 52 6.13 2.65 19.09
CA VAL A 52 6.22 4.07 18.72
C VAL A 52 6.61 4.22 17.25
N LEU A 53 7.54 3.38 16.77
CA LEU A 53 7.87 3.29 15.35
C LEU A 53 6.63 3.00 14.49
N PHE A 54 5.77 2.06 14.92
CA PHE A 54 4.56 1.68 14.20
C PHE A 54 3.55 2.83 14.16
N ILE A 55 3.30 3.51 15.28
CA ILE A 55 2.37 4.65 15.33
C ILE A 55 2.87 5.78 14.41
N ASP A 56 4.14 6.15 14.51
CA ASP A 56 4.70 7.21 13.67
C ASP A 56 4.71 6.82 12.19
N LEU A 57 4.82 5.52 11.88
CA LEU A 57 4.78 5.01 10.51
C LEU A 57 3.37 5.11 9.92
N VAL A 58 2.36 4.74 10.71
CA VAL A 58 0.95 4.91 10.40
C VAL A 58 0.63 6.38 10.14
N LEU A 59 1.20 7.28 10.95
CA LEU A 59 1.05 8.73 10.81
C LEU A 59 1.87 9.32 9.64
N ILE A 60 2.53 8.48 8.84
CA ILE A 60 3.30 8.89 7.67
C ILE A 60 4.39 9.90 8.04
N LYS A 61 4.96 9.81 9.25
CA LYS A 61 6.01 10.75 9.67
C LYS A 61 7.27 10.48 8.85
N PRO A 62 7.81 11.48 8.12
CA PRO A 62 8.96 11.27 7.24
C PRO A 62 10.20 10.77 8.00
N GLN A 63 10.32 11.12 9.28
CA GLN A 63 11.46 10.76 10.11
C GLN A 63 11.55 9.23 10.34
N VAL A 64 10.44 8.55 10.63
CA VAL A 64 10.45 7.09 10.85
C VAL A 64 10.68 6.32 9.56
N TYR A 65 10.18 6.81 8.43
CA TYR A 65 10.50 6.24 7.11
C TYR A 65 12.00 6.33 6.84
N ARG A 66 12.63 7.46 7.14
CA ARG A 66 14.08 7.62 6.96
C ARG A 66 14.88 6.72 7.92
N HIS A 67 14.45 6.60 9.16
CA HIS A 67 15.02 5.67 10.12
C HIS A 67 14.98 4.23 9.59
N LEU A 68 13.80 3.74 9.20
CA LEU A 68 13.63 2.37 8.73
C LEU A 68 14.42 2.10 7.45
N LEU A 69 14.30 2.97 6.44
CA LEU A 69 14.84 2.73 5.11
C LEU A 69 16.35 2.90 5.04
N PHE A 70 16.90 3.96 5.64
CA PHE A 70 18.31 4.31 5.47
C PHE A 70 19.20 3.93 6.67
N ASN A 71 18.65 3.97 7.88
CA ASN A 71 19.44 3.77 9.10
C ASN A 71 19.33 2.37 9.67
N ARG A 72 18.19 1.71 9.47
CA ARG A 72 17.95 0.33 9.88
C ARG A 72 18.26 -0.65 8.74
N LEU A 73 17.54 -0.55 7.63
CA LEU A 73 17.63 -1.48 6.51
C LEU A 73 18.87 -1.28 5.63
N GLY A 74 19.23 -0.03 5.35
CA GLY A 74 20.44 0.29 4.57
C GLY A 74 21.76 -0.05 5.27
N ARG A 75 21.72 -0.60 6.49
CA ARG A 75 22.89 -1.04 7.26
C ARG A 75 23.16 -2.54 7.15
N ASP A 76 22.17 -3.32 6.69
CA ASP A 76 22.27 -4.78 6.61
C ASP A 76 22.88 -5.27 5.29
N ASP A 77 23.11 -4.38 4.32
CA ASP A 77 23.66 -4.72 3.01
C ASP A 77 25.18 -5.04 3.02
N ASP A 78 25.90 -4.73 4.10
CA ASP A 78 27.36 -4.98 4.21
C ASP A 78 27.72 -6.31 4.88
N ARG A 79 26.74 -7.14 5.27
CA ARG A 79 26.99 -8.48 5.81
C ARG A 79 26.05 -9.48 5.18
N PHE A 80 26.42 -9.93 3.97
CA PHE A 80 25.95 -11.19 3.38
C PHE A 80 26.45 -12.39 4.22
N ASP A 81 26.04 -12.46 5.48
CA ASP A 81 26.07 -13.71 6.21
C ASP A 81 24.80 -14.47 5.82
N VAL A 82 25.02 -15.51 5.03
CA VAL A 82 24.10 -16.62 4.78
C VAL A 82 23.79 -17.29 6.13
N GLY A 83 22.89 -16.70 6.89
CA GLY A 83 22.40 -17.21 8.17
C GLY A 83 20.90 -16.94 8.31
N PRO A 84 20.07 -17.82 8.92
CA PRO A 84 18.60 -17.73 8.90
C PRO A 84 17.98 -16.59 9.74
N THR A 85 18.79 -15.60 10.15
CA THR A 85 18.45 -14.61 11.16
C THR A 85 19.00 -13.24 10.78
N ALA A 86 18.49 -12.66 9.70
CA ALA A 86 18.73 -11.27 9.33
C ALA A 86 17.37 -10.53 9.21
N PRO A 87 17.31 -9.20 9.40
CA PRO A 87 16.11 -8.34 9.37
C PRO A 87 15.21 -8.45 8.13
N THR A 88 15.67 -9.13 7.07
CA THR A 88 14.79 -9.67 6.03
C THR A 88 13.65 -10.51 6.62
N ARG A 89 13.88 -11.25 7.71
CA ARG A 89 12.88 -12.07 8.39
C ARG A 89 11.73 -11.25 8.98
N SER A 90 11.98 -10.08 9.56
CA SER A 90 10.90 -9.24 10.10
C SER A 90 10.11 -8.55 8.99
N ILE A 91 10.78 -8.06 7.93
CA ILE A 91 10.12 -7.52 6.74
C ILE A 91 9.31 -8.60 6.02
N VAL A 92 9.84 -9.82 5.89
CA VAL A 92 9.13 -10.95 5.26
C VAL A 92 7.94 -11.37 6.12
N ARG A 93 8.10 -11.44 7.45
CA ARG A 93 6.97 -11.70 8.36
C ARG A 93 5.88 -10.63 8.23
N LEU A 94 6.27 -9.35 8.19
CA LEU A 94 5.34 -8.25 7.95
C LEU A 94 4.68 -8.39 6.58
N GLY A 95 5.44 -8.70 5.53
CA GLY A 95 4.93 -8.91 4.18
C GLY A 95 3.92 -10.06 4.11
N ILE A 96 4.21 -11.20 4.74
CA ILE A 96 3.28 -12.33 4.86
C ILE A 96 2.02 -11.91 5.61
N LEU A 97 2.16 -11.22 6.74
CA LEU A 97 1.03 -10.72 7.52
C LEU A 97 0.13 -9.81 6.67
N LEU A 98 0.71 -8.81 6.00
CA LEU A 98 -0.03 -7.88 5.13
C LEU A 98 -0.71 -8.59 3.97
N LEU A 99 -0.07 -9.62 3.42
CA LEU A 99 -0.62 -10.43 2.34
C LEU A 99 -1.83 -11.24 2.81
N LEU A 100 -1.75 -11.88 3.97
CA LEU A 100 -2.88 -12.63 4.56
C LEU A 100 -4.05 -11.71 4.93
N PHE A 101 -3.79 -10.52 5.46
CA PHE A 101 -4.83 -9.53 5.71
C PHE A 101 -5.47 -9.04 4.41
N ASP A 102 -4.68 -8.81 3.36
CA ASP A 102 -5.20 -8.42 2.04
C ASP A 102 -6.05 -9.55 1.41
N VAL A 103 -5.68 -10.82 1.62
CA VAL A 103 -6.49 -12.00 1.26
C VAL A 103 -7.85 -11.95 1.97
N TYR A 104 -7.86 -11.78 3.30
CA TYR A 104 -9.10 -11.69 4.07
C TYR A 104 -10.00 -10.55 3.60
N LEU A 105 -9.46 -9.34 3.45
CA LEU A 105 -10.25 -8.17 3.01
C LEU A 105 -10.76 -8.32 1.58
N THR A 106 -9.98 -8.95 0.71
CA THR A 106 -10.38 -9.20 -0.67
C THR A 106 -11.49 -10.24 -0.74
N TRP A 107 -11.40 -11.33 0.03
CA TRP A 107 -12.47 -12.31 0.17
C TRP A 107 -13.76 -11.69 0.72
N ALA A 108 -13.68 -11.03 1.89
CA ALA A 108 -14.84 -10.44 2.57
C ALA A 108 -15.56 -9.38 1.71
N ARG A 109 -14.81 -8.66 0.87
CA ARG A 109 -15.38 -7.73 -0.11
C ARG A 109 -16.07 -8.49 -1.25
N ILE A 110 -15.38 -9.44 -1.88
CA ILE A 110 -15.87 -10.13 -3.08
C ILE A 110 -17.09 -10.99 -2.79
N GLU A 111 -17.14 -11.67 -1.64
CA GLU A 111 -18.27 -12.50 -1.21
C GLU A 111 -19.58 -11.72 -1.19
N LYS A 112 -19.52 -10.43 -0.80
CA LYS A 112 -20.68 -9.53 -0.69
C LYS A 112 -21.07 -8.84 -2.00
N LEU A 113 -20.27 -8.96 -3.07
CA LEU A 113 -20.59 -8.37 -4.36
C LEU A 113 -21.69 -9.18 -5.07
N ALA A 114 -22.57 -8.47 -5.78
CA ALA A 114 -23.61 -9.08 -6.61
C ALA A 114 -22.99 -9.92 -7.74
N LEU A 115 -23.63 -11.05 -8.06
CA LEU A 115 -23.24 -11.88 -9.19
C LEU A 115 -23.62 -11.21 -10.52
N PRO A 116 -22.74 -11.21 -11.53
CA PRO A 116 -23.08 -10.67 -12.85
C PRO A 116 -24.21 -11.47 -13.50
N LEU A 117 -25.14 -10.76 -14.16
CA LEU A 117 -26.22 -11.36 -14.98
C LEU A 117 -25.70 -12.26 -16.11
N THR A 118 -24.46 -12.03 -16.58
CA THR A 118 -23.78 -12.83 -17.60
C THR A 118 -23.15 -14.11 -17.04
N SER A 119 -23.20 -14.34 -15.73
CA SER A 119 -22.64 -15.56 -15.14
C SER A 119 -23.50 -16.76 -15.52
N ALA A 120 -22.86 -17.85 -15.96
CA ALA A 120 -23.54 -19.10 -16.31
C ALA A 120 -24.32 -19.73 -15.14
N HIS A 121 -24.09 -19.25 -13.92
CA HIS A 121 -24.73 -19.69 -12.69
C HIS A 121 -25.81 -18.73 -12.19
N HIS A 122 -26.12 -17.67 -12.94
CA HIS A 122 -27.30 -16.85 -12.64
C HIS A 122 -28.53 -17.72 -12.85
N PRO A 123 -29.43 -17.87 -11.86
CA PRO A 123 -30.67 -18.60 -12.06
C PRO A 123 -31.47 -17.87 -13.15
N SER A 124 -31.47 -18.42 -14.36
CA SER A 124 -32.39 -18.01 -15.40
C SER A 124 -33.77 -18.50 -14.98
N HIS A 125 -34.70 -17.57 -14.75
CA HIS A 125 -36.13 -17.88 -14.63
C HIS A 125 -36.59 -18.63 -15.89
N SER A 126 -36.58 -19.96 -15.86
CA SER A 126 -37.37 -20.80 -16.74
C SER A 126 -38.68 -21.12 -16.04
N SER A 127 -39.58 -20.14 -15.96
CA SER A 127 -40.98 -20.36 -15.60
C SER A 127 -41.87 -19.65 -16.63
N PRO A 128 -42.85 -20.33 -17.25
CA PRO A 128 -43.82 -19.67 -18.12
C PRO A 128 -44.70 -18.71 -17.29
N PRO A 129 -45.37 -17.71 -17.90
CA PRO A 129 -46.15 -16.73 -17.17
C PRO A 129 -47.45 -17.38 -16.69
N SER A 130 -47.52 -17.75 -15.42
CA SER A 130 -48.78 -18.01 -14.73
C SER A 130 -49.02 -16.90 -13.71
N SER A 131 -49.97 -16.04 -14.08
CA SER A 131 -50.73 -15.07 -13.31
C SER A 131 -50.61 -15.09 -11.77
N SER A 132 -50.38 -13.88 -11.25
CA SER A 132 -50.86 -13.30 -9.98
C SER A 132 -50.53 -14.05 -8.68
N ASN A 133 -49.60 -13.49 -7.89
CA ASN A 133 -49.95 -12.78 -6.65
C ASN A 133 -48.75 -12.00 -6.09
N THR A 134 -49.02 -10.75 -5.75
CA THR A 134 -48.07 -9.77 -5.21
C THR A 134 -47.68 -10.13 -3.78
N SER A 135 -46.65 -10.95 -3.60
CA SER A 135 -45.88 -10.99 -2.37
C SER A 135 -44.61 -10.18 -2.58
N LEU A 136 -44.51 -9.04 -1.88
CA LEU A 136 -43.29 -8.23 -1.81
C LEU A 136 -42.26 -8.97 -0.96
N THR A 137 -41.76 -10.11 -1.45
CA THR A 137 -40.58 -10.76 -0.91
C THR A 137 -39.39 -9.98 -1.42
N THR A 138 -38.74 -9.23 -0.54
CA THR A 138 -37.40 -8.70 -0.77
C THR A 138 -36.46 -9.90 -0.96
N GLU A 139 -36.38 -10.44 -2.19
CA GLU A 139 -35.44 -11.49 -2.53
C GLU A 139 -34.03 -10.98 -2.19
N ALA A 140 -33.33 -11.70 -1.31
CA ALA A 140 -31.96 -11.37 -0.98
C ALA A 140 -31.13 -11.32 -2.27
N PRO A 141 -30.32 -10.26 -2.48
CA PRO A 141 -29.55 -10.13 -3.71
C PRO A 141 -28.63 -11.34 -3.87
N ILE A 142 -28.62 -11.94 -5.05
CA ILE A 142 -27.76 -13.07 -5.38
C ILE A 142 -26.31 -12.58 -5.44
N THR A 143 -25.49 -13.00 -4.48
CA THR A 143 -24.08 -12.58 -4.35
C THR A 143 -23.11 -13.68 -4.76
N ASN A 144 -21.85 -13.29 -5.00
CA ASN A 144 -20.74 -14.21 -5.29
C ASN A 144 -20.58 -15.32 -4.24
N ALA A 145 -21.11 -15.13 -3.02
CA ALA A 145 -21.14 -16.13 -1.96
C ALA A 145 -21.68 -17.49 -2.44
N LEU A 146 -22.72 -17.52 -3.28
CA LEU A 146 -23.28 -18.78 -3.79
C LEU A 146 -22.26 -19.59 -4.61
N LEU A 147 -21.51 -18.91 -5.48
CA LEU A 147 -20.50 -19.57 -6.31
C LEU A 147 -19.28 -20.00 -5.50
N LEU A 148 -18.88 -19.19 -4.52
CA LEU A 148 -17.76 -19.50 -3.64
C LEU A 148 -18.10 -20.70 -2.74
N GLN A 149 -19.28 -20.71 -2.10
CA GLN A 149 -19.73 -21.79 -1.20
C GLN A 149 -19.91 -23.14 -1.91
N ALA A 150 -20.14 -23.15 -3.23
CA ALA A 150 -20.19 -24.38 -4.02
C ALA A 150 -18.82 -25.07 -4.17
N GLN A 151 -17.71 -24.37 -3.88
CA GLN A 151 -16.35 -24.90 -4.02
C GLN A 151 -15.77 -25.33 -2.66
N PRO A 152 -14.91 -26.36 -2.61
CA PRO A 152 -14.26 -26.77 -1.38
C PRO A 152 -13.38 -25.65 -0.81
N LEU A 153 -13.36 -25.52 0.52
CA LEU A 153 -12.68 -24.43 1.24
C LEU A 153 -11.20 -24.27 0.85
N ILE A 154 -10.48 -25.38 0.65
CA ILE A 154 -9.05 -25.34 0.28
C ILE A 154 -8.86 -24.63 -1.07
N LEU A 155 -9.74 -24.90 -2.06
CA LEU A 155 -9.67 -24.23 -3.35
C LEU A 155 -9.99 -22.74 -3.25
N GLN A 156 -10.95 -22.36 -2.39
CA GLN A 156 -11.26 -20.94 -2.13
C GLN A 156 -10.03 -20.22 -1.56
N TYR A 157 -9.37 -20.78 -0.53
CA TYR A 157 -8.18 -20.17 0.06
C TYR A 157 -7.02 -20.05 -0.93
N LEU A 158 -6.74 -21.11 -1.70
CA LEU A 158 -5.69 -21.09 -2.73
C LEU A 158 -6.00 -20.06 -3.82
N PHE A 159 -7.26 -19.94 -4.24
CA PHE A 159 -7.71 -18.95 -5.21
C PHE A 159 -7.46 -17.52 -4.74
N PHE A 160 -7.93 -17.14 -3.54
CA PHE A 160 -7.73 -15.78 -3.04
C PHE A 160 -6.26 -15.48 -2.74
N LEU A 161 -5.50 -16.48 -2.26
CA LEU A 161 -4.05 -16.34 -2.10
C LEU A 161 -3.37 -16.07 -3.45
N PHE A 162 -3.72 -16.81 -4.49
CA PHE A 162 -3.21 -16.59 -5.85
C PHE A 162 -3.61 -15.20 -6.39
N LEU A 163 -4.89 -14.84 -6.30
CA LEU A 163 -5.39 -13.53 -6.73
C LEU A 163 -4.63 -12.38 -6.08
N VAL A 164 -4.45 -12.43 -4.76
CA VAL A 164 -3.80 -11.34 -4.01
C VAL A 164 -2.29 -11.33 -4.18
N THR A 165 -1.64 -12.49 -4.26
CA THR A 165 -0.20 -12.57 -4.59
C THR A 165 0.07 -11.98 -5.97
N LEU A 166 -0.69 -12.37 -6.99
CA LEU A 166 -0.56 -11.86 -8.34
C LEU A 166 -0.86 -10.35 -8.42
N SER A 167 -1.90 -9.89 -7.72
CA SER A 167 -2.25 -8.47 -7.59
C SER A 167 -1.15 -7.65 -6.90
N THR A 168 -0.47 -8.25 -5.92
CA THR A 168 0.66 -7.62 -5.21
C THR A 168 1.88 -7.54 -6.11
N LEU A 169 2.20 -8.62 -6.84
CA LEU A 169 3.27 -8.61 -7.85
C LEU A 169 3.01 -7.57 -8.95
N ALA A 170 1.76 -7.50 -9.45
CA ALA A 170 1.34 -6.52 -10.45
C ALA A 170 1.46 -5.06 -9.96
N PHE A 171 1.37 -4.82 -8.65
CA PHE A 171 1.62 -3.50 -8.08
C PHE A 171 3.12 -3.18 -7.97
N HIS A 172 3.91 -4.10 -7.43
CA HIS A 172 5.31 -3.85 -7.10
C HIS A 172 6.27 -3.95 -8.29
N LEU A 173 6.08 -4.93 -9.19
CA LEU A 173 7.01 -5.20 -10.29
C LEU A 173 7.12 -4.04 -11.28
N PRO A 174 6.01 -3.41 -11.74
CA PRO A 174 6.10 -2.30 -12.67
C PRO A 174 6.86 -1.11 -12.07
N ILE A 175 6.60 -0.78 -10.80
CA ILE A 175 7.29 0.32 -10.11
C ILE A 175 8.80 0.03 -10.04
N ARG A 176 9.20 -1.20 -9.69
CA ARG A 176 10.61 -1.61 -9.69
C ARG A 176 11.25 -1.50 -11.08
N VAL A 177 10.58 -2.03 -12.09
CA VAL A 177 11.10 -2.03 -13.47
C VAL A 177 11.24 -0.60 -13.98
N LEU A 178 10.21 0.24 -13.80
CA LEU A 178 10.20 1.63 -14.22
C LEU A 178 11.34 2.44 -13.59
N CYS A 179 11.56 2.30 -12.29
CA CYS A 179 12.63 3.00 -11.58
C CYS A 179 14.04 2.50 -11.95
N HIS A 180 14.17 1.24 -12.37
CA HIS A 180 15.45 0.65 -12.74
C HIS A 180 15.87 0.96 -14.19
N ILE A 181 14.93 1.35 -15.06
CA ILE A 181 15.24 1.70 -16.45
C ILE A 181 16.17 2.91 -16.49
N THR A 182 17.41 2.68 -16.93
CA THR A 182 18.40 3.74 -17.10
C THR A 182 17.97 4.72 -18.19
N PRO A 183 18.08 6.04 -17.99
CA PRO A 183 17.70 7.06 -18.99
C PRO A 183 18.43 6.92 -20.35
N SER A 184 19.59 6.26 -20.37
CA SER A 184 20.35 5.96 -21.59
C SER A 184 19.68 4.94 -22.50
N ARG A 185 18.83 4.06 -21.97
CA ARG A 185 18.11 3.02 -22.74
C ARG A 185 16.91 3.58 -23.53
N ILE A 186 16.54 4.83 -23.26
CA ILE A 186 15.35 5.48 -23.81
C ILE A 186 15.74 6.30 -25.05
N PRO A 187 14.98 6.20 -26.16
CA PRO A 187 15.19 7.01 -27.36
C PRO A 187 15.27 8.51 -27.02
N SER A 188 16.14 9.25 -27.71
CA SER A 188 16.42 10.67 -27.43
C SER A 188 15.17 11.55 -27.40
N LEU A 189 14.20 11.26 -28.27
CA LEU A 189 12.92 11.99 -28.38
C LEU A 189 12.02 11.81 -27.15
N LEU A 190 12.09 10.66 -26.48
CA LEU A 190 11.23 10.32 -25.34
C LEU A 190 11.93 10.49 -23.99
N ARG A 191 13.24 10.76 -23.97
CA ARG A 191 14.03 10.87 -22.74
C ARG A 191 13.53 11.99 -21.82
N ASN A 192 13.33 13.19 -22.36
CA ASN A 192 12.87 14.35 -21.60
C ASN A 192 11.48 14.17 -20.97
N PRO A 193 10.43 13.74 -21.71
CA PRO A 193 9.14 13.49 -21.09
C PRO A 193 9.22 12.32 -20.09
N TRP A 194 9.97 11.26 -20.38
CA TRP A 194 10.12 10.14 -19.45
C TRP A 194 10.74 10.55 -18.12
N SER A 195 11.89 11.23 -18.14
CA SER A 195 12.58 11.68 -16.91
C SER A 195 11.77 12.68 -16.10
N ARG A 196 10.77 13.33 -16.72
CA ARG A 196 9.84 14.23 -16.02
C ARG A 196 8.86 13.45 -15.15
N PHE A 197 8.41 12.27 -15.60
CA PHE A 197 7.38 11.48 -14.93
C PHE A 197 7.92 10.29 -14.13
N VAL A 198 8.99 9.66 -14.58
CA VAL A 198 9.56 8.46 -13.96
C VAL A 198 10.96 8.79 -13.38
N PRO A 199 11.13 8.77 -12.06
CA PRO A 199 12.43 8.94 -11.43
C PRO A 199 13.30 7.69 -11.62
N TYR A 200 14.59 7.89 -11.82
CA TYR A 200 15.57 6.80 -11.81
C TYR A 200 16.00 6.50 -10.37
N TYR A 201 15.88 5.25 -9.95
CA TYR A 201 16.31 4.80 -8.63
C TYR A 201 16.88 3.37 -8.72
N PRO A 202 18.21 3.18 -8.65
CA PRO A 202 18.85 1.91 -8.95
C PRO A 202 18.75 0.85 -7.84
N HIS A 203 18.20 1.19 -6.66
CA HIS A 203 18.14 0.28 -5.51
C HIS A 203 16.74 -0.34 -5.35
N PRO A 204 16.51 -1.60 -5.79
CA PRO A 204 15.17 -2.20 -5.76
C PRO A 204 14.71 -2.63 -4.37
N THR A 205 15.63 -2.90 -3.44
CA THR A 205 15.31 -3.40 -2.09
C THR A 205 14.68 -2.33 -1.20
N PRO A 206 15.23 -1.09 -1.04
CA PRO A 206 14.57 -0.04 -0.26
C PRO A 206 13.22 0.37 -0.84
N LEU A 207 13.09 0.37 -2.17
CA LEU A 207 11.85 0.68 -2.87
C LEU A 207 10.72 -0.26 -2.49
N SER A 208 11.03 -1.56 -2.46
CA SER A 208 10.07 -2.60 -2.11
C SER A 208 9.68 -2.55 -0.66
N THR A 209 10.68 -2.36 0.20
CA THR A 209 10.44 -2.29 1.63
C THR A 209 9.64 -1.05 1.99
N ALA A 210 9.92 0.10 1.36
CA ALA A 210 9.12 1.31 1.52
C ALA A 210 7.64 1.06 1.21
N LEU A 211 7.34 0.45 0.06
CA LEU A 211 5.97 0.14 -0.37
C LEU A 211 5.28 -0.90 0.53
N LEU A 212 6.01 -1.91 1.01
CA LEU A 212 5.46 -2.90 1.94
C LEU A 212 5.14 -2.27 3.30
N VAL A 213 6.10 -1.53 3.85
CA VAL A 213 5.98 -0.88 5.15
C VAL A 213 4.88 0.18 5.13
N SER A 214 4.74 0.96 4.05
CA SER A 214 3.65 1.94 3.90
C SER A 214 2.26 1.32 3.73
N SER A 215 2.20 0.04 3.33
CA SER A 215 0.95 -0.71 3.23
C SER A 215 0.47 -1.27 4.58
N CYS A 216 1.10 -0.92 5.70
CA CYS A 216 0.71 -1.37 7.05
C CYS A 216 -0.74 -1.03 7.43
N THR A 217 -1.34 -0.03 6.76
CA THR A 217 -2.75 0.34 6.94
C THR A 217 -3.72 -0.77 6.59
N LYS A 218 -3.30 -1.78 5.80
CA LYS A 218 -4.09 -3.01 5.56
C LYS A 218 -4.37 -3.81 6.83
N LEU A 219 -3.66 -3.53 7.94
CA LEU A 219 -3.90 -4.14 9.24
C LEU A 219 -5.01 -3.43 10.02
N PHE A 220 -5.36 -2.17 9.73
CA PHE A 220 -6.41 -1.45 10.46
C PHE A 220 -7.75 -2.16 10.48
N PRO A 221 -8.15 -2.86 9.40
CA PRO A 221 -9.35 -3.66 9.42
C PRO A 221 -9.41 -4.77 10.47
N ILE A 222 -8.31 -5.09 11.18
CA ILE A 222 -8.38 -5.94 12.36
C ILE A 222 -9.31 -5.36 13.44
N LEU A 223 -9.46 -4.03 13.50
CA LEU A 223 -10.41 -3.38 14.41
C LEU A 223 -11.87 -3.64 14.00
N LEU A 224 -12.13 -4.03 12.74
CA LEU A 224 -13.45 -4.48 12.29
C LEU A 224 -13.85 -5.82 12.90
N ILE A 225 -12.91 -6.55 13.50
CA ILE A 225 -13.22 -7.77 14.25
C ILE A 225 -13.93 -7.41 15.56
N ILE A 226 -13.60 -6.25 16.14
CA ILE A 226 -14.19 -5.78 17.40
C ILE A 226 -15.46 -4.97 17.13
N TRP A 227 -15.50 -4.25 16.02
CA TRP A 227 -16.57 -3.31 15.68
C TRP A 227 -17.19 -3.65 14.32
N GLU A 228 -18.51 -3.72 14.27
CA GLU A 228 -19.26 -3.86 13.02
C GLU A 228 -19.21 -2.54 12.25
N TYR A 229 -18.36 -2.47 11.21
CA TYR A 229 -18.42 -1.39 10.23
C TYR A 229 -18.95 -1.91 8.89
N ASP A 230 -19.43 -0.98 8.07
CA ASP A 230 -19.78 -1.24 6.69
C ASP A 230 -18.54 -1.70 5.89
N LEU A 231 -18.45 -3.00 5.62
CA LEU A 231 -17.26 -3.64 5.03
C LEU A 231 -16.85 -3.04 3.68
N PRO A 232 -17.76 -2.73 2.74
CA PRO A 232 -17.41 -2.05 1.49
C PRO A 232 -16.78 -0.68 1.74
N SER A 233 -17.43 0.18 2.54
CA SER A 233 -16.93 1.53 2.85
C SER A 233 -15.56 1.49 3.51
N SER A 234 -15.38 0.64 4.54
CA SER A 234 -14.10 0.46 5.22
C SER A 234 -12.99 -0.06 4.29
N ALA A 235 -13.29 -1.07 3.46
CA ALA A 235 -12.33 -1.60 2.51
C ALA A 235 -11.89 -0.55 1.47
N THR A 236 -12.82 0.31 1.01
CA THR A 236 -12.47 1.41 0.11
C THR A 236 -11.59 2.47 0.79
N ALA A 237 -11.90 2.86 2.02
CA ALA A 237 -11.11 3.83 2.78
C ALA A 237 -9.68 3.33 3.01
N VAL A 238 -9.51 2.07 3.38
CA VAL A 238 -8.19 1.45 3.55
C VAL A 238 -7.44 1.38 2.23
N SER A 239 -8.11 1.07 1.11
CA SER A 239 -7.47 1.07 -0.20
C SER A 239 -6.93 2.45 -0.58
N TRP A 240 -7.68 3.53 -0.32
CA TRP A 240 -7.22 4.90 -0.55
C TRP A 240 -6.06 5.29 0.36
N ALA A 241 -6.16 4.95 1.65
CA ALA A 241 -5.09 5.21 2.61
C ALA A 241 -3.78 4.53 2.19
N VAL A 242 -3.83 3.27 1.73
CA VAL A 242 -2.66 2.56 1.21
C VAL A 242 -2.05 3.29 0.00
N ILE A 243 -2.87 3.77 -0.93
CA ILE A 243 -2.38 4.50 -2.12
C ILE A 243 -1.67 5.79 -1.69
N VAL A 244 -2.29 6.61 -0.83
CA VAL A 244 -1.70 7.87 -0.34
C VAL A 244 -0.41 7.60 0.43
N ASN A 245 -0.39 6.60 1.30
CA ASN A 245 0.80 6.19 2.05
C ASN A 245 1.93 5.75 1.12
N ASN A 246 1.61 4.98 0.08
CA ASN A 246 2.60 4.53 -0.90
C ASN A 246 3.18 5.72 -1.69
N VAL A 247 2.37 6.72 -2.06
CA VAL A 247 2.86 7.95 -2.72
C VAL A 247 3.81 8.70 -1.79
N ALA A 248 3.40 8.94 -0.54
CA ALA A 248 4.23 9.63 0.44
C ALA A 248 5.53 8.88 0.71
N ALA A 249 5.48 7.56 0.87
CA ALA A 249 6.67 6.73 1.09
C ALA A 249 7.66 6.79 -0.09
N LEU A 250 7.16 6.78 -1.33
CA LEU A 250 8.00 6.92 -2.52
C LEU A 250 8.60 8.32 -2.66
N GLU A 251 7.85 9.36 -2.31
CA GLU A 251 8.36 10.74 -2.24
C GLU A 251 9.48 10.85 -1.19
N ILE A 252 9.26 10.32 0.01
CA ILE A 252 10.25 10.36 1.09
C ILE A 252 11.51 9.57 0.74
N LEU A 253 11.37 8.43 0.05
CA LEU A 253 12.48 7.57 -0.35
C LEU A 253 13.31 8.19 -1.49
N MET A 254 12.65 8.63 -2.56
CA MET A 254 13.32 9.04 -3.80
C MET A 254 13.55 10.55 -3.91
N ASP A 255 12.92 11.36 -3.06
CA ASP A 255 12.95 12.83 -3.11
C ASP A 255 12.56 13.39 -4.49
N CYS A 256 11.66 12.69 -5.18
CA CYS A 256 11.31 12.96 -6.57
C CYS A 256 10.09 13.89 -6.74
N GLY A 257 9.45 14.28 -5.63
CA GLY A 257 8.21 15.03 -5.58
C GLY A 257 6.95 14.17 -5.74
N TYR A 258 5.83 14.67 -5.22
CA TYR A 258 4.55 13.94 -5.18
C TYR A 258 3.99 13.58 -6.56
N LEU A 259 4.23 14.39 -7.60
CA LEU A 259 3.74 14.09 -8.95
C LEU A 259 4.37 12.81 -9.51
N ARG A 260 5.70 12.68 -9.43
CA ARG A 260 6.44 11.52 -9.93
C ARG A 260 6.12 10.26 -9.12
N ALA A 261 6.10 10.40 -7.80
CA ALA A 261 5.67 9.32 -6.91
C ALA A 261 4.22 8.88 -7.21
N GLY A 262 3.32 9.84 -7.43
CA GLY A 262 1.92 9.61 -7.77
C GLY A 262 1.74 8.86 -9.09
N VAL A 263 2.48 9.23 -10.14
CA VAL A 263 2.46 8.53 -11.43
C VAL A 263 2.90 7.07 -11.28
N LEU A 264 3.98 6.81 -10.55
CA LEU A 264 4.47 5.44 -10.32
C LEU A 264 3.44 4.59 -9.57
N VAL A 265 2.90 5.10 -8.45
CA VAL A 265 1.87 4.39 -7.68
C VAL A 265 0.60 4.20 -8.51
N GLY A 266 0.21 5.20 -9.31
CA GLY A 266 -0.93 5.13 -10.22
C GLY A 266 -0.79 4.03 -11.26
N ILE A 267 0.38 3.89 -11.91
CA ILE A 267 0.66 2.80 -12.85
C ILE A 267 0.57 1.44 -12.15
N GLY A 268 1.19 1.30 -10.97
CA GLY A 268 1.13 0.06 -10.18
C GLY A 268 -0.31 -0.29 -9.77
N ALA A 269 -1.09 0.70 -9.32
CA ALA A 269 -2.49 0.52 -8.93
C ALA A 269 -3.39 0.15 -10.12
N GLY A 270 -3.17 0.77 -11.28
CA GLY A 270 -3.84 0.43 -12.53
C GLY A 270 -3.55 -1.01 -12.95
N LEU A 271 -2.29 -1.42 -13.00
CA LEU A 271 -1.91 -2.80 -13.35
C LEU A 271 -2.46 -3.82 -12.35
N ARG A 272 -2.40 -3.53 -11.04
CA ARG A 272 -3.06 -4.35 -10.01
C ARG A 272 -4.54 -4.53 -10.30
N SER A 273 -5.25 -3.44 -10.62
CA SER A 273 -6.68 -3.47 -10.92
C SER A 273 -6.98 -4.32 -12.16
N VAL A 274 -6.22 -4.12 -13.25
CA VAL A 274 -6.38 -4.90 -14.49
C VAL A 274 -6.21 -6.40 -14.24
N VAL A 275 -5.15 -6.78 -13.52
CA VAL A 275 -4.86 -8.18 -13.20
C VAL A 275 -5.93 -8.79 -12.30
N ALA A 276 -6.35 -8.08 -11.24
CA ALA A 276 -7.40 -8.56 -10.35
C ALA A 276 -8.73 -8.76 -11.09
N ASN A 277 -9.13 -7.78 -11.91
CA ASN A 277 -10.33 -7.85 -12.72
C ASN A 277 -10.28 -8.97 -13.76
N PHE A 278 -9.13 -9.18 -14.40
CA PHE A 278 -8.94 -10.27 -15.34
C PHE A 278 -9.18 -11.63 -14.67
N VAL A 279 -8.51 -11.88 -13.53
CA VAL A 279 -8.67 -13.14 -12.79
C VAL A 279 -10.11 -13.35 -12.32
N LEU A 280 -10.78 -12.32 -11.79
CA LEU A 280 -12.16 -12.44 -11.33
C LEU A 280 -13.14 -12.71 -12.49
N ARG A 281 -12.98 -12.02 -13.63
CA ARG A 281 -13.80 -12.25 -14.82
C ARG A 281 -13.62 -13.65 -15.39
N THR A 282 -12.39 -14.20 -15.39
CA THR A 282 -12.14 -15.58 -15.85
C THR A 282 -12.88 -16.62 -15.01
N MET A 283 -13.20 -16.31 -13.75
CA MET A 283 -13.94 -17.20 -12.84
C MET A 283 -15.45 -16.90 -12.80
N GLY A 284 -15.94 -15.95 -13.62
CA GLY A 284 -17.35 -15.56 -13.63
C GLY A 284 -17.82 -14.84 -12.35
N LEU A 285 -16.88 -14.32 -11.56
CA LEU A 285 -17.18 -13.56 -10.33
C LEU A 285 -17.45 -12.10 -10.65
N GLY A 286 -18.36 -11.49 -9.88
CA GLY A 286 -18.61 -10.06 -9.91
C GLY A 286 -17.37 -9.29 -9.48
N THR A 287 -16.95 -8.33 -10.30
CA THR A 287 -15.79 -7.48 -10.00
C THR A 287 -16.17 -6.17 -9.30
N GLY A 288 -17.47 -5.89 -9.14
CA GLY A 288 -17.98 -4.59 -8.68
C GLY A 288 -17.83 -3.46 -9.72
N TRP A 289 -17.32 -3.76 -10.92
CA TRP A 289 -17.26 -2.81 -12.03
C TRP A 289 -18.50 -2.99 -12.91
N GLY A 290 -19.43 -2.03 -12.81
CA GLY A 290 -20.61 -1.95 -13.68
C GLY A 290 -21.89 -1.47 -13.01
N ASP A 291 -21.94 -1.43 -11.67
CA ASP A 291 -23.23 -1.28 -10.94
C ASP A 291 -23.25 -0.17 -9.88
N GLY A 292 -22.35 0.82 -9.99
CA GLY A 292 -22.31 1.99 -9.08
C GLY A 292 -21.95 1.70 -7.62
N THR A 293 -21.75 0.43 -7.24
CA THR A 293 -21.41 0.00 -5.89
C THR A 293 -19.91 -0.22 -5.75
N ALA A 294 -19.24 0.89 -5.43
CA ALA A 294 -17.97 1.00 -4.70
C ALA A 294 -16.93 -0.15 -4.78
N GLY A 295 -15.76 0.20 -5.31
CA GLY A 295 -14.50 -0.13 -4.63
C GLY A 295 -13.53 -1.06 -5.35
N LEU A 296 -12.91 -0.57 -6.44
CA LEU A 296 -11.54 -0.96 -6.81
C LEU A 296 -11.02 -0.11 -7.97
N GLY A 297 -9.97 0.67 -7.72
CA GLY A 297 -9.08 1.18 -8.77
C GLY A 297 -9.75 2.05 -9.84
N ASP A 298 -10.72 2.87 -9.47
CA ASP A 298 -11.31 3.80 -10.40
C ASP A 298 -10.31 4.90 -10.74
N VAL A 299 -9.76 4.82 -11.94
CA VAL A 299 -8.98 5.89 -12.56
C VAL A 299 -9.85 7.15 -12.67
N ASP A 300 -11.18 7.03 -12.80
CA ASP A 300 -12.12 8.16 -12.77
C ASP A 300 -12.34 8.72 -11.37
N SER A 301 -12.09 7.96 -10.30
CA SER A 301 -12.11 8.46 -8.92
C SER A 301 -10.79 9.12 -8.57
N LEU A 302 -9.64 8.67 -9.10
CA LEU A 302 -8.38 9.41 -9.03
C LEU A 302 -8.43 10.72 -9.83
N VAL A 303 -9.04 10.69 -11.02
CA VAL A 303 -9.31 11.89 -11.82
C VAL A 303 -10.37 12.76 -11.13
N GLY A 304 -11.36 12.17 -10.48
CA GLY A 304 -12.41 12.83 -9.72
C GLY A 304 -11.89 13.50 -8.45
N LEU A 305 -11.01 12.84 -7.69
CA LEU A 305 -10.31 13.39 -6.52
C LEU A 305 -9.27 14.43 -6.96
N GLY A 306 -8.58 14.23 -8.08
CA GLY A 306 -7.68 15.22 -8.67
C GLY A 306 -8.43 16.48 -9.09
N ARG A 307 -9.61 16.35 -9.69
CA ARG A 307 -10.52 17.46 -10.00
C ARG A 307 -11.13 18.09 -8.74
N ALA A 308 -11.44 17.31 -7.70
CA ALA A 308 -11.96 17.83 -6.43
C ALA A 308 -10.88 18.58 -5.63
N ALA A 309 -9.66 18.04 -5.55
CA ALA A 309 -8.51 18.70 -4.93
C ALA A 309 -8.08 19.94 -5.74
N GLY A 310 -8.15 19.90 -7.07
CA GLY A 310 -7.94 21.06 -7.93
C GLY A 310 -8.99 22.15 -7.73
N ARG A 311 -10.26 21.78 -7.55
CA ARG A 311 -11.35 22.73 -7.19
C ARG A 311 -11.16 23.32 -5.79
N TRP A 312 -10.84 22.48 -4.80
CA TRP A 312 -10.56 22.94 -3.44
C TRP A 312 -9.35 23.88 -3.37
N LEU A 313 -8.25 23.57 -4.06
CA LEU A 313 -7.10 24.47 -4.19
C LEU A 313 -7.47 25.76 -4.94
N GLY A 314 -8.30 25.67 -5.98
CA GLY A 314 -8.82 26.81 -6.74
C GLY A 314 -9.76 27.71 -5.93
N GLU A 315 -10.43 27.19 -4.90
CA GLU A 315 -11.31 27.95 -4.00
C GLU A 315 -10.55 28.53 -2.79
N VAL A 316 -9.53 27.84 -2.28
CA VAL A 316 -8.74 28.25 -1.11
C VAL A 316 -7.68 29.30 -1.46
N VAL A 317 -7.07 29.24 -2.66
CA VAL A 317 -6.02 30.17 -3.08
C VAL A 317 -6.51 31.61 -3.27
N PRO A 318 -7.70 31.89 -3.86
CA PRO A 318 -8.25 33.25 -3.92
C PRO A 318 -8.63 33.79 -2.54
N GLY A 319 -9.04 32.93 -1.61
CA GLY A 319 -9.40 33.33 -0.23
C GLY A 319 -8.20 33.74 0.64
N LEU A 320 -7.00 33.24 0.32
CA LEU A 320 -5.76 33.60 1.00
C LEU A 320 -5.05 34.81 0.37
N LEU A 321 -5.24 35.06 -0.93
CA LEU A 321 -4.68 36.23 -1.62
C LEU A 321 -5.55 37.49 -1.51
N GLY A 322 -6.82 37.37 -1.09
CA GLY A 322 -7.73 38.49 -0.84
C GLY A 322 -7.67 39.07 0.59
N ARG A 323 -6.71 38.66 1.41
CA ARG A 323 -6.48 39.16 2.79
C ARG A 323 -5.04 39.66 3.02
N VAL A 324 -4.43 40.25 2.00
CA VAL A 324 -3.25 41.11 2.15
C VAL A 324 -3.64 42.53 1.78
#